data_AF-A0A1S8BA73-F1
#
_entry.id   AF-A0A1S8BA73-F1
#
_cell.length_a   1.000
_cell.length_b   1.000
_cell.length_c   1.000
_cell.angle_alpha   90.00
_cell.angle_beta   90.00
_cell.angle_gamma   90.00
#
_symmetry.space_group_name_H-M   'P 1'
#
loop_
_entity.id
_entity.type
_entity.pdbx_description
1 polymer ?
#
loop_
_entity_poly.entity_id
_entity_poly.type
_entity_poly.pdbx_seq_one_letter_code
_entity_poly.pdbx_strand_id
1 'polypeptide(L)'
;SLPRGPPRKPRQSGHALWVGNLPPGTTVVDLKDHFSREASKDIESLFLISKSNCAFVNYKTEASCTAAMHRFHDSRFHGVRLVCRLRRSAAPASGVPTGPSAMSVPRQRSQSPERSASPHPPDPVTSDGDTIVETEEKRPFDGEPREDGPPAKVAEKFFVVKSLTLQDLELSVRNGIWATQSHNEDALNKAYDTAENVYLIFSANKSGEYFGYARMASPINDNGIDLIHSVPETQASETSDTPKSIPTPATEWAPKGRIIDDSARGTIFWEADPSEDEEEENKPDGSVQPVELDGPNTPQTWGKPFRIDWISTNRLPFYRTRGLRNPWNANREVKIARDGTELEPGVGKRLIQMFHRLGPQAAGPPAIPLMPMPGQMAGPQMRPF
;
A
#
# COMPACT_ATOMS: atom_id res chain seq x y z
N SER A 1 -14.33 -3.42 -16.67
CA SER A 1 -13.55 -3.77 -15.46
C SER A 1 -12.99 -2.54 -14.78
N LEU A 2 -12.77 -2.61 -13.46
CA LEU A 2 -12.31 -1.53 -12.59
C LEU A 2 -10.81 -1.66 -12.25
N PRO A 3 -10.12 -0.57 -11.85
CA PRO A 3 -8.79 -0.69 -11.23
C PRO A 3 -8.85 -1.67 -10.05
N ARG A 4 -7.88 -2.58 -9.94
CA ARG A 4 -7.77 -3.40 -8.74
C ARG A 4 -7.34 -2.47 -7.60
N GLY A 5 -8.19 -2.31 -6.59
CA GLY A 5 -7.83 -1.68 -5.31
C GLY A 5 -6.64 -2.40 -4.67
N PRO A 6 -6.08 -1.90 -3.55
CA PRO A 6 -4.88 -2.47 -2.93
C PRO A 6 -5.03 -3.99 -2.66
N PRO A 7 -3.94 -4.77 -2.67
CA PRO A 7 -4.03 -6.22 -2.53
C PRO A 7 -4.70 -6.58 -1.21
N ARG A 8 -5.67 -7.48 -1.30
CA ARG A 8 -6.34 -8.02 -0.14
C ARG A 8 -5.31 -8.63 0.79
N LYS A 9 -5.31 -8.20 2.06
CA LYS A 9 -4.50 -8.84 3.10
C LYS A 9 -5.22 -10.12 3.56
N PRO A 10 -4.50 -11.22 3.80
CA PRO A 10 -5.07 -12.39 4.49
C PRO A 10 -5.50 -12.01 5.91
N ARG A 11 -6.50 -12.70 6.47
CA ARG A 11 -6.92 -12.64 7.88
C ARG A 11 -5.75 -12.92 8.83
N GLN A 12 -5.62 -12.13 9.90
CA GLN A 12 -4.52 -12.25 10.87
C GLN A 12 -5.03 -12.17 12.31
N SER A 13 -5.14 -13.32 12.98
CA SER A 13 -5.31 -13.43 14.45
C SER A 13 -4.24 -12.71 15.29
N GLY A 14 -3.08 -12.44 14.70
CA GLY A 14 -1.87 -12.01 15.43
C GLY A 14 -0.98 -13.18 15.90
N HIS A 15 -1.41 -14.43 15.74
CA HIS A 15 -0.62 -15.63 16.03
C HIS A 15 -0.06 -16.23 14.73
N ALA A 16 0.94 -15.57 14.15
CA ALA A 16 1.50 -15.91 12.85
C ALA A 16 2.79 -16.75 12.95
N LEU A 17 2.82 -17.89 12.25
CA LEU A 17 4.01 -18.69 11.98
C LEU A 17 4.65 -18.23 10.67
N TRP A 18 5.92 -17.81 10.71
CA TRP A 18 6.72 -17.65 9.50
C TRP A 18 7.33 -18.99 9.10
N VAL A 19 7.24 -19.32 7.82
CA VAL A 19 7.80 -20.55 7.23
C VAL A 19 8.76 -20.15 6.12
N GLY A 20 10.02 -20.57 6.21
CA GLY A 20 11.03 -20.35 5.19
C GLY A 20 11.70 -21.63 4.70
N ASN A 21 12.55 -21.46 3.68
CA ASN A 21 13.20 -22.56 2.95
C ASN A 21 12.21 -23.45 2.19
N LEU A 22 11.18 -22.84 1.57
CA LEU A 22 10.24 -23.58 0.72
C LEU A 22 10.91 -24.03 -0.59
N PRO A 23 10.58 -25.23 -1.12
CA PRO A 23 10.95 -25.64 -2.47
C PRO A 23 10.45 -24.64 -3.54
N PRO A 24 11.23 -24.37 -4.60
CA PRO A 24 10.72 -23.71 -5.80
C PRO A 24 9.51 -24.47 -6.36
N GLY A 25 8.49 -23.76 -6.83
CA GLY A 25 7.26 -24.36 -7.38
C GLY A 25 6.22 -24.79 -6.34
N THR A 26 6.50 -24.65 -5.03
CA THR A 26 5.50 -24.85 -3.96
C THR A 26 4.25 -24.00 -4.19
N THR A 27 3.06 -24.59 -4.11
CA THR A 27 1.78 -23.89 -4.25
C THR A 27 1.14 -23.58 -2.88
N VAL A 28 0.12 -22.73 -2.88
CA VAL A 28 -0.70 -22.45 -1.69
C VAL A 28 -1.52 -23.67 -1.24
N VAL A 29 -1.86 -24.59 -2.17
CA VAL A 29 -2.63 -25.82 -1.87
C VAL A 29 -1.77 -26.80 -1.08
N ASP A 30 -0.55 -27.08 -1.56
CA ASP A 30 0.39 -27.99 -0.89
C ASP A 30 0.66 -27.54 0.56
N LEU A 31 0.81 -26.22 0.75
CA LEU A 31 1.03 -25.62 2.05
C LEU A 31 -0.22 -25.67 2.93
N LYS A 32 -1.41 -25.41 2.39
CA LYS A 32 -2.68 -25.51 3.13
C LYS A 32 -2.84 -26.92 3.71
N ASP A 33 -2.77 -27.97 2.88
CA ASP A 33 -2.97 -29.36 3.34
C ASP A 33 -1.79 -29.91 4.17
N HIS A 34 -0.61 -29.27 4.15
CA HIS A 34 0.48 -29.58 5.07
C HIS A 34 0.31 -28.90 6.43
N PHE A 35 0.09 -27.57 6.47
CA PHE A 35 0.08 -26.77 7.70
C PHE A 35 -1.23 -26.83 8.50
N SER A 36 -2.30 -27.35 7.90
CA SER A 36 -3.57 -27.59 8.61
C SER A 36 -3.56 -28.89 9.42
N ARG A 37 -2.57 -29.78 9.24
CA ARG A 37 -2.49 -31.09 9.92
C ARG A 37 -2.46 -30.92 11.43
N GLU A 38 -3.36 -31.63 12.11
CA GLU A 38 -3.59 -31.53 13.56
C GLU A 38 -3.78 -30.06 14.03
N ALA A 39 -4.41 -29.23 13.18
CA ALA A 39 -4.74 -27.82 13.42
C ALA A 39 -5.96 -27.36 12.56
N SER A 40 -6.78 -28.30 12.08
CA SER A 40 -7.77 -28.09 11.01
C SER A 40 -8.91 -27.12 11.39
N LYS A 41 -9.23 -27.00 12.68
CA LYS A 41 -10.19 -26.00 13.21
C LYS A 41 -9.53 -24.67 13.62
N ASP A 42 -8.20 -24.66 13.75
CA ASP A 42 -7.40 -23.53 14.23
C ASP A 42 -6.75 -22.73 13.11
N ILE A 43 -6.48 -23.29 11.94
CA ILE A 43 -5.86 -22.55 10.84
C ILE A 43 -6.84 -21.49 10.28
N GLU A 44 -6.37 -20.26 10.12
CA GLU A 44 -7.17 -19.15 9.60
C GLU A 44 -6.84 -18.82 8.15
N SER A 45 -5.55 -18.68 7.85
CA SER A 45 -5.08 -18.21 6.55
C SER A 45 -3.63 -18.62 6.31
N LEU A 46 -3.27 -18.72 5.03
CA LEU A 46 -1.93 -19.05 4.59
C LEU A 46 -1.53 -18.19 3.40
N PHE A 47 -0.49 -17.38 3.55
CA PHE A 47 0.01 -16.45 2.53
C PHE A 47 1.37 -16.87 2.01
N LEU A 48 1.43 -17.19 0.71
CA LEU A 48 2.64 -17.59 0.02
C LEU A 48 3.33 -16.38 -0.62
N ILE A 49 4.62 -16.19 -0.31
CA ILE A 49 5.49 -15.17 -0.90
C ILE A 49 6.52 -15.87 -1.78
N SER A 50 6.07 -16.34 -2.95
CA SER A 50 6.87 -17.16 -3.88
C SER A 50 8.19 -16.51 -4.28
N LYS A 51 8.28 -15.18 -4.33
CA LYS A 51 9.52 -14.46 -4.66
C LYS A 51 10.66 -14.71 -3.64
N SER A 52 10.34 -15.05 -2.40
CA SER A 52 11.32 -15.28 -1.32
C SER A 52 11.24 -16.69 -0.73
N ASN A 53 10.57 -17.62 -1.40
CA ASN A 53 10.40 -19.02 -0.99
C ASN A 53 10.04 -19.15 0.51
N CYS A 54 9.06 -18.35 0.94
CA CYS A 54 8.57 -18.32 2.30
C CYS A 54 7.05 -18.05 2.34
N ALA A 55 6.44 -18.36 3.47
CA ALA A 55 5.02 -18.17 3.71
C ALA A 55 4.76 -17.68 5.14
N PHE A 56 3.55 -17.17 5.37
CA PHE A 56 3.00 -16.94 6.71
C PHE A 56 1.73 -17.78 6.88
N VAL A 57 1.62 -18.49 8.00
CA VAL A 57 0.42 -19.21 8.41
C VAL A 57 -0.14 -18.54 9.66
N ASN A 58 -1.43 -18.19 9.67
CA ASN A 58 -2.09 -17.63 10.85
C ASN A 58 -2.99 -18.71 11.45
N TYR A 59 -2.95 -18.85 12.78
CA TYR A 59 -3.81 -19.76 13.54
C TYR A 59 -4.63 -18.98 14.57
N LYS A 60 -5.81 -19.48 14.96
CA LYS A 60 -6.74 -18.82 15.90
C LYS A 60 -6.11 -18.54 17.28
N THR A 61 -5.11 -19.32 17.71
CA THR A 61 -4.54 -19.25 19.07
C THR A 61 -3.00 -19.32 19.09
N GLU A 62 -2.36 -18.76 20.14
CA GLU A 62 -0.92 -18.89 20.35
C GLU A 62 -0.50 -20.35 20.56
N ALA A 63 -1.35 -21.15 21.22
CA ALA A 63 -1.11 -22.57 21.47
C ALA A 63 -1.04 -23.39 20.17
N SER A 64 -2.01 -23.23 19.27
CA SER A 64 -2.00 -23.92 17.96
C SER A 64 -0.83 -23.46 17.09
N CYS A 65 -0.52 -22.16 17.06
CA CYS A 65 0.64 -21.61 16.36
C CYS A 65 1.99 -22.14 16.91
N THR A 66 2.09 -22.30 18.23
CA THR A 66 3.29 -22.87 18.90
C THR A 66 3.40 -24.37 18.65
N ALA A 67 2.30 -25.12 18.71
CA ALA A 67 2.27 -26.54 18.36
C ALA A 67 2.69 -26.75 16.89
N ALA A 68 2.16 -25.94 15.97
CA ALA A 68 2.56 -25.95 14.56
C ALA A 68 4.05 -25.60 14.37
N MET A 69 4.60 -24.66 15.14
CA MET A 69 6.04 -24.37 15.12
C MET A 69 6.88 -25.60 15.49
N HIS A 70 6.52 -26.30 16.56
CA HIS A 70 7.22 -27.53 16.98
C HIS A 70 6.99 -28.71 16.03
N ARG A 71 5.82 -28.82 15.39
CA ARG A 71 5.47 -29.88 14.42
C ARG A 71 6.19 -29.72 13.08
N PHE A 72 6.31 -28.48 12.59
CA PHE A 72 6.80 -28.19 11.23
C PHE A 72 8.21 -27.58 11.16
N HIS A 73 8.81 -27.12 12.26
CA HIS A 73 10.22 -26.75 12.22
C HIS A 73 11.08 -28.00 12.01
N ASP A 74 11.97 -27.94 11.01
CA ASP A 74 12.94 -28.98 10.65
C ASP A 74 12.34 -30.26 10.03
N SER A 75 11.01 -30.33 9.94
CA SER A 75 10.30 -31.36 9.18
C SER A 75 10.62 -31.27 7.68
N ARG A 76 10.39 -32.37 6.95
CA ARG A 76 10.60 -32.42 5.49
C ARG A 76 9.31 -32.12 4.74
N PHE A 77 9.37 -31.16 3.83
CA PHE A 77 8.32 -30.83 2.87
C PHE A 77 8.90 -30.90 1.45
N HIS A 78 8.34 -31.76 0.61
CA HIS A 78 8.87 -32.13 -0.72
C HIS A 78 10.40 -32.34 -0.74
N GLY A 79 10.93 -33.02 0.28
CA GLY A 79 12.35 -33.34 0.44
C GLY A 79 13.21 -32.27 1.14
N VAL A 80 12.75 -31.02 1.21
CA VAL A 80 13.47 -29.89 1.83
C VAL A 80 13.12 -29.75 3.31
N ARG A 81 14.09 -29.39 4.17
CA ARG A 81 13.86 -29.12 5.60
C ARG A 81 13.30 -27.70 5.81
N LEU A 82 12.16 -27.59 6.49
CA LEU A 82 11.47 -26.32 6.73
C LEU A 82 12.06 -25.52 7.90
N VAL A 83 12.10 -24.19 7.77
CA VAL A 83 12.50 -23.29 8.85
C VAL A 83 11.30 -22.51 9.34
N CYS A 84 10.68 -22.97 10.43
CA CYS A 84 9.50 -22.35 11.02
C CYS A 84 9.89 -21.46 12.22
N ARG A 85 9.29 -20.26 12.34
CA ARG A 85 9.58 -19.30 13.42
C ARG A 85 8.31 -18.55 13.83
N LEU A 86 8.04 -18.50 15.14
CA LEU A 86 6.95 -17.68 15.69
C LEU A 86 7.23 -16.18 15.44
N ARG A 87 6.26 -15.47 14.86
CA ARG A 87 6.30 -14.01 14.72
C ARG A 87 5.79 -13.38 16.01
N ARG A 88 6.70 -12.90 16.86
CA ARG A 88 6.32 -12.13 18.06
C ARG A 88 5.63 -10.83 17.64
N SER A 89 4.36 -10.69 18.03
CA SER A 89 3.51 -9.56 17.66
C SER A 89 3.79 -8.34 18.53
N ALA A 90 4.57 -7.41 17.98
CA ALA A 90 4.80 -6.08 18.54
C ALA A 90 4.48 -5.02 17.47
N ALA A 91 3.58 -4.10 17.82
CA ALA A 91 3.01 -3.01 17.00
C ALA A 91 2.11 -3.42 15.81
N PRO A 92 1.07 -2.60 15.49
CA PRO A 92 0.14 -2.86 14.38
C PRO A 92 0.79 -2.70 12.99
N ALA A 93 0.26 -3.42 12.00
CA ALA A 93 0.94 -3.72 10.73
C ALA A 93 0.87 -2.61 9.64
N SER A 94 1.37 -1.41 9.97
CA SER A 94 1.59 -0.31 8.99
C SER A 94 2.99 -0.38 8.35
N GLY A 95 3.26 -1.48 7.63
CA GLY A 95 4.49 -1.63 6.86
C GLY A 95 4.53 -2.89 5.99
N VAL A 96 4.91 -2.73 4.72
CA VAL A 96 5.24 -3.85 3.82
C VAL A 96 6.59 -4.45 4.27
N PRO A 97 6.69 -5.76 4.57
CA PRO A 97 7.91 -6.35 5.12
C PRO A 97 8.99 -6.58 4.05
N THR A 98 9.82 -5.56 3.79
CA THR A 98 10.94 -5.64 2.84
C THR A 98 12.21 -6.22 3.47
N GLY A 99 12.18 -7.52 3.81
CA GLY A 99 13.35 -8.34 4.15
C GLY A 99 13.93 -8.15 5.57
N PRO A 100 14.66 -9.16 6.11
CA PRO A 100 15.25 -9.10 7.43
C PRO A 100 16.72 -8.60 7.41
N SER A 101 16.97 -7.38 7.87
CA SER A 101 18.33 -6.84 8.09
C SER A 101 18.41 -5.94 9.33
N ALA A 102 18.56 -6.55 10.51
CA ALA A 102 19.25 -5.99 11.68
C ALA A 102 19.31 -7.05 12.80
N MET A 103 20.51 -7.44 13.22
CA MET A 103 20.71 -8.09 14.52
C MET A 103 21.36 -7.09 15.47
N SER A 104 20.87 -7.00 16.70
CA SER A 104 21.52 -6.30 17.80
C SER A 104 21.34 -7.10 19.09
N VAL A 105 22.45 -7.31 19.81
CA VAL A 105 22.50 -8.16 21.01
C VAL A 105 22.05 -7.35 22.23
N PRO A 106 21.16 -7.88 23.09
CA PRO A 106 20.78 -7.18 24.31
C PRO A 106 21.92 -7.18 25.33
N ARG A 107 22.36 -5.99 25.76
CA ARG A 107 23.32 -5.81 26.84
C ARG A 107 22.56 -5.56 28.16
N GLN A 108 22.93 -6.28 29.22
CA GLN A 108 22.18 -6.29 30.48
C GLN A 108 22.17 -4.91 31.18
N ARG A 109 21.14 -4.67 31.99
CA ARG A 109 20.96 -3.44 32.79
C ARG A 109 20.71 -3.81 34.26
N SER A 110 21.58 -3.36 35.16
CA SER A 110 21.48 -3.57 36.61
C SER A 110 20.80 -2.39 37.33
N GLN A 111 20.35 -2.64 38.56
CA GLN A 111 19.85 -1.65 39.55
C GLN A 111 20.95 -1.43 40.62
N SER A 112 20.86 -0.71 41.74
CA SER A 112 19.87 0.13 42.48
C SER A 112 20.67 0.85 43.62
N PRO A 113 20.12 1.59 44.62
CA PRO A 113 18.82 2.27 44.79
C PRO A 113 18.94 3.78 45.19
N GLU A 114 17.78 4.45 45.39
CA GLU A 114 17.41 5.61 46.28
C GLU A 114 18.48 6.58 46.90
N ARG A 115 18.27 7.91 47.07
CA ARG A 115 17.27 8.59 47.96
C ARG A 115 17.12 10.13 47.79
N SER A 116 15.89 10.61 47.98
CA SER A 116 15.33 11.82 48.67
C SER A 116 15.96 13.25 48.70
N ALA A 117 15.05 14.25 48.59
CA ALA A 117 14.93 15.53 49.34
C ALA A 117 15.17 16.90 48.63
N SER A 118 14.44 17.93 49.10
CA SER A 118 14.39 19.38 48.77
C SER A 118 14.20 20.19 50.09
N PRO A 119 13.96 21.54 50.17
CA PRO A 119 14.05 22.67 49.20
C PRO A 119 14.70 24.02 49.74
N HIS A 120 14.94 25.03 48.86
CA HIS A 120 14.89 26.54 49.00
C HIS A 120 15.42 27.34 50.25
N PRO A 121 15.57 28.71 50.22
CA PRO A 121 16.00 29.74 49.23
C PRO A 121 17.12 30.67 49.84
N PRO A 122 17.13 32.04 49.90
CA PRO A 122 16.83 33.17 48.97
C PRO A 122 17.94 34.31 48.85
N ASP A 123 17.74 35.31 47.94
CA ASP A 123 18.05 36.78 47.98
C ASP A 123 19.50 37.36 48.21
N PRO A 124 19.82 38.68 47.96
CA PRO A 124 18.99 39.86 47.55
C PRO A 124 19.48 40.85 46.44
N VAL A 125 18.51 41.54 45.81
CA VAL A 125 18.35 42.99 45.40
C VAL A 125 19.54 43.91 44.96
N THR A 126 19.40 44.49 43.74
CA THR A 126 19.41 45.94 43.31
C THR A 126 19.22 46.00 41.77
N SER A 127 18.99 47.09 41.04
CA SER A 127 18.26 48.38 41.10
C SER A 127 18.64 49.12 39.79
N ASP A 128 17.83 50.09 39.34
CA ASP A 128 18.09 51.06 38.24
C ASP A 128 18.10 50.49 36.79
N GLY A 129 17.57 51.16 35.76
CA GLY A 129 16.66 52.31 35.72
C GLY A 129 16.92 53.30 34.56
N ASP A 130 16.08 53.30 33.51
CA ASP A 130 15.91 54.46 32.61
C ASP A 130 14.56 54.41 31.83
N THR A 131 14.14 55.53 31.23
CA THR A 131 12.82 55.73 30.60
C THR A 131 12.92 56.35 29.20
N ILE A 132 12.28 55.74 28.19
CA ILE A 132 12.02 56.38 26.88
C ILE A 132 10.53 56.20 26.51
N VAL A 133 9.99 57.19 25.79
CA VAL A 133 8.54 57.42 25.59
C VAL A 133 8.09 56.97 24.20
N GLU A 134 6.95 56.28 24.11
CA GLU A 134 6.16 56.16 22.87
C GLU A 134 4.68 56.49 23.12
N THR A 135 3.95 56.82 22.05
CA THR A 135 2.79 57.73 22.09
C THR A 135 1.44 57.01 22.02
N GLU A 136 0.44 57.47 22.80
CA GLU A 136 -0.96 57.05 22.63
C GLU A 136 -1.57 57.61 21.33
N GLU A 137 -2.06 56.73 20.44
CA GLU A 137 -3.17 57.06 19.53
C GLU A 137 -4.40 56.20 19.84
N LYS A 138 -5.51 56.85 20.20
CA LYS A 138 -6.78 56.19 20.52
C LYS A 138 -7.54 55.84 19.25
N ARG A 139 -8.06 54.61 19.17
CA ARG A 139 -9.08 54.22 18.18
C ARG A 139 -10.41 53.93 18.90
N PRO A 140 -11.55 54.49 18.45
CA PRO A 140 -12.82 54.33 19.14
C PRO A 140 -13.62 53.10 18.69
N PHE A 141 -14.24 52.46 19.68
CA PHE A 141 -15.60 51.88 19.71
C PHE A 141 -16.11 50.93 18.60
N ASP A 142 -16.48 49.75 19.08
CA ASP A 142 -17.64 48.91 18.73
C ASP A 142 -17.96 48.58 17.26
N GLY A 143 -17.75 47.29 16.94
CA GLY A 143 -18.43 46.56 15.87
C GLY A 143 -18.70 45.12 16.34
N GLU A 144 -19.89 44.60 16.06
CA GLU A 144 -20.40 43.34 16.63
C GLU A 144 -19.55 42.09 16.29
N PRO A 145 -19.60 41.03 17.14
CA PRO A 145 -19.03 39.73 16.79
C PRO A 145 -19.76 39.16 15.57
N ARG A 146 -19.11 39.18 14.42
CA ARG A 146 -19.60 38.52 13.20
C ARG A 146 -19.64 37.01 13.43
N GLU A 147 -20.76 36.39 13.05
CA GLU A 147 -20.98 34.95 13.18
C GLU A 147 -19.86 34.13 12.53
N ASP A 148 -19.50 33.01 13.14
CA ASP A 148 -18.52 32.06 12.64
C ASP A 148 -19.01 31.38 11.34
N GLY A 149 -18.74 32.02 10.21
CA GLY A 149 -18.78 31.38 8.91
C GLY A 149 -17.84 30.16 8.89
N PRO A 150 -18.19 29.06 8.18
CA PRO A 150 -17.39 27.85 8.18
C PRO A 150 -15.94 28.14 7.75
N PRO A 151 -14.93 27.53 8.39
CA PRO A 151 -13.54 27.88 8.20
C PRO A 151 -13.15 27.74 6.72
N ALA A 152 -12.58 28.82 6.16
CA ALA A 152 -12.27 28.92 4.75
C ALA A 152 -11.40 27.73 4.29
N LYS A 153 -11.88 27.00 3.28
CA LYS A 153 -11.17 25.84 2.73
C LYS A 153 -9.81 26.27 2.17
N VAL A 154 -8.82 25.37 2.26
CA VAL A 154 -7.54 25.60 1.56
C VAL A 154 -7.71 25.30 0.07
N ALA A 155 -7.15 26.13 -0.82
CA ALA A 155 -7.41 26.00 -2.26
C ALA A 155 -7.04 24.60 -2.83
N GLU A 156 -5.89 24.05 -2.41
CA GLU A 156 -5.35 22.82 -3.01
C GLU A 156 -4.57 21.96 -2.00
N LYS A 157 -4.76 20.63 -2.07
CA LYS A 157 -3.94 19.60 -1.41
C LYS A 157 -3.41 18.58 -2.42
N PHE A 158 -2.29 17.92 -2.09
CA PHE A 158 -1.54 17.07 -3.02
C PHE A 158 -1.07 15.79 -2.34
N PHE A 159 -1.33 14.64 -2.95
CA PHE A 159 -0.91 13.33 -2.43
C PHE A 159 -0.22 12.50 -3.51
N VAL A 160 0.84 11.77 -3.14
CA VAL A 160 1.43 10.73 -4.01
C VAL A 160 0.72 9.41 -3.77
N VAL A 161 0.17 8.83 -4.83
CA VAL A 161 -0.56 7.55 -4.81
C VAL A 161 0.24 6.49 -5.57
N LYS A 162 0.39 5.31 -4.96
CA LYS A 162 1.30 4.24 -5.42
C LYS A 162 0.55 2.99 -5.85
N SER A 163 0.32 2.86 -7.16
CA SER A 163 -0.16 1.59 -7.73
C SER A 163 0.93 0.50 -7.70
N LEU A 164 0.52 -0.75 -7.57
CA LEU A 164 1.41 -1.91 -7.75
C LEU A 164 1.61 -2.29 -9.22
N THR A 165 0.60 -2.09 -10.06
CA THR A 165 0.64 -2.43 -11.49
C THR A 165 0.42 -1.20 -12.37
N LEU A 166 0.84 -1.28 -13.64
CA LEU A 166 0.52 -0.25 -14.63
C LEU A 166 -0.96 -0.34 -15.06
N GLN A 167 -1.44 -1.56 -15.23
CA GLN A 167 -2.81 -1.90 -15.64
C GLN A 167 -3.89 -1.32 -14.73
N ASP A 168 -3.68 -1.27 -13.41
CA ASP A 168 -4.63 -0.64 -12.48
C ASP A 168 -4.80 0.85 -12.82
N LEU A 169 -3.73 1.56 -13.18
CA LEU A 169 -3.77 2.96 -13.58
C LEU A 169 -4.42 3.14 -14.96
N GLU A 170 -4.18 2.22 -15.90
CA GLU A 170 -4.80 2.21 -17.24
C GLU A 170 -6.29 1.82 -17.23
N LEU A 171 -6.73 1.09 -16.21
CA LEU A 171 -8.15 0.88 -15.91
C LEU A 171 -8.75 2.15 -15.34
N SER A 172 -8.10 2.78 -14.35
CA SER A 172 -8.53 4.04 -13.74
C SER A 172 -8.70 5.18 -14.75
N VAL A 173 -7.79 5.32 -15.73
CA VAL A 173 -7.91 6.30 -16.83
C VAL A 173 -9.16 6.08 -17.68
N ARG A 174 -9.62 4.83 -17.84
CA ARG A 174 -10.77 4.49 -18.69
C ARG A 174 -12.14 4.63 -18.01
N ASN A 175 -12.20 4.58 -16.68
CA ASN A 175 -13.46 4.61 -15.93
C ASN A 175 -13.57 5.76 -14.92
N GLY A 176 -12.51 6.55 -14.70
CA GLY A 176 -12.53 7.68 -13.77
C GLY A 176 -12.73 7.27 -12.31
N ILE A 177 -12.36 6.04 -11.95
CA ILE A 177 -12.50 5.49 -10.59
C ILE A 177 -11.11 5.16 -10.03
N TRP A 178 -10.94 5.25 -8.71
CA TRP A 178 -9.79 4.70 -7.99
C TRP A 178 -10.22 4.06 -6.66
N ALA A 179 -9.39 3.19 -6.11
CA ALA A 179 -9.55 2.61 -4.78
C ALA A 179 -8.19 2.58 -4.06
N THR A 180 -8.13 3.08 -2.83
CA THR A 180 -6.87 3.31 -2.09
C THR A 180 -6.73 2.35 -0.91
N GLN A 181 -5.64 2.40 -0.15
CA GLN A 181 -5.56 1.67 1.12
C GLN A 181 -6.37 2.37 2.20
N SER A 182 -7.08 1.62 3.04
CA SER A 182 -7.93 2.17 4.11
C SER A 182 -7.23 3.19 5.01
N HIS A 183 -5.94 3.01 5.30
CA HIS A 183 -5.13 3.98 6.06
C HIS A 183 -4.90 5.33 5.37
N ASN A 184 -5.28 5.47 4.10
CA ASN A 184 -5.29 6.72 3.34
C ASN A 184 -6.71 7.34 3.27
N GLU A 185 -7.77 6.55 3.49
CA GLU A 185 -9.16 6.98 3.22
C GLU A 185 -9.56 8.15 4.10
N ASP A 186 -9.30 8.07 5.41
CA ASP A 186 -9.53 9.18 6.37
C ASP A 186 -8.79 10.46 5.99
N ALA A 187 -7.53 10.32 5.53
CA ALA A 187 -6.69 11.45 5.17
C ALA A 187 -7.16 12.13 3.87
N LEU A 188 -7.59 11.33 2.88
CA LEU A 188 -8.10 11.83 1.61
C LEU A 188 -9.52 12.42 1.74
N ASN A 189 -10.41 11.80 2.54
CA ASN A 189 -11.72 12.38 2.87
C ASN A 189 -11.56 13.70 3.62
N LYS A 190 -10.75 13.73 4.69
CA LYS A 190 -10.45 14.99 5.40
C LYS A 190 -9.83 16.03 4.48
N ALA A 191 -9.03 15.64 3.49
CA ALA A 191 -8.52 16.57 2.47
C ALA A 191 -9.63 17.10 1.56
N TYR A 192 -10.56 16.24 1.11
CA TYR A 192 -11.70 16.60 0.26
C TYR A 192 -12.68 17.55 0.97
N ASP A 193 -12.91 17.33 2.27
CA ASP A 193 -13.75 18.22 3.09
C ASP A 193 -13.07 19.57 3.35
N THR A 194 -11.77 19.58 3.63
CA THR A 194 -11.04 20.81 4.04
C THR A 194 -10.41 21.60 2.89
N ALA A 195 -10.42 21.09 1.66
CA ALA A 195 -9.87 21.76 0.48
C ALA A 195 -10.89 21.96 -0.65
N GLU A 196 -10.62 22.90 -1.55
CA GLU A 196 -11.40 23.07 -2.80
C GLU A 196 -11.01 22.02 -3.84
N ASN A 197 -9.73 21.65 -3.90
CA ASN A 197 -9.20 20.65 -4.82
C ASN A 197 -8.21 19.71 -4.12
N VAL A 198 -8.34 18.40 -4.34
CA VAL A 198 -7.37 17.39 -3.90
C VAL A 198 -6.79 16.69 -5.11
N TYR A 199 -5.49 16.85 -5.34
CA TYR A 199 -4.77 16.26 -6.46
C TYR A 199 -4.02 14.99 -6.06
N LEU A 200 -4.22 13.93 -6.84
CA LEU A 200 -3.58 12.64 -6.66
C LEU A 200 -2.55 12.45 -7.78
N ILE A 201 -1.26 12.44 -7.44
CA ILE A 201 -0.17 12.20 -8.39
C ILE A 201 0.19 10.72 -8.36
N PHE A 202 -0.09 10.02 -9.46
CA PHE A 202 0.04 8.57 -9.54
C PHE A 202 1.42 8.13 -10.01
N SER A 203 1.93 7.04 -9.43
CA SER A 203 3.15 6.39 -9.90
C SER A 203 3.09 4.89 -9.59
N ALA A 204 3.26 4.05 -10.60
CA ALA A 204 3.40 2.61 -10.39
C ALA A 204 4.68 2.27 -9.60
N ASN A 205 4.71 1.11 -8.96
CA ASN A 205 5.88 0.64 -8.23
C ASN A 205 6.93 0.09 -9.22
N LYS A 206 8.19 0.54 -9.06
CA LYS A 206 9.36 0.21 -9.92
C LYS A 206 9.34 0.79 -11.35
N SER A 207 8.38 1.63 -11.74
CA SER A 207 8.34 2.24 -13.09
C SER A 207 9.50 3.21 -13.39
N GLY A 208 10.05 3.87 -12.37
CA GLY A 208 11.02 4.96 -12.56
C GLY A 208 10.40 6.31 -12.92
N GLU A 209 9.07 6.41 -12.91
CA GLU A 209 8.30 7.58 -13.36
C GLU A 209 6.98 7.78 -12.60
N TYR A 210 6.45 9.00 -12.64
CA TYR A 210 5.03 9.23 -12.39
C TYR A 210 4.23 8.97 -13.67
N PHE A 211 3.08 8.33 -13.51
CA PHE A 211 2.18 7.93 -14.57
C PHE A 211 1.35 9.10 -15.12
N GLY A 212 1.02 10.05 -14.24
CA GLY A 212 0.08 11.13 -14.49
C GLY A 212 -0.45 11.69 -13.16
N TYR A 213 -1.48 12.54 -13.22
CA TYR A 213 -2.21 13.01 -12.05
C TYR A 213 -3.69 13.26 -12.35
N ALA A 214 -4.50 13.16 -11.31
CA ALA A 214 -5.94 13.39 -11.32
C ALA A 214 -6.35 14.30 -10.16
N ARG A 215 -7.62 14.72 -10.14
CA ARG A 215 -8.27 15.37 -9.00
C ARG A 215 -9.35 14.44 -8.42
N MET A 216 -9.56 14.45 -7.10
CA MET A 216 -10.74 13.79 -6.51
C MET A 216 -12.04 14.47 -6.98
N ALA A 217 -13.01 13.66 -7.41
CA ALA A 217 -14.31 14.09 -7.91
C ALA A 217 -15.50 13.57 -7.07
N SER A 218 -15.22 12.70 -6.09
CA SER A 218 -16.13 12.33 -5.00
C SER A 218 -15.34 12.13 -3.70
N PRO A 219 -16.00 12.15 -2.53
CA PRO A 219 -15.45 11.52 -1.33
C PRO A 219 -15.38 9.99 -1.51
N ILE A 220 -14.76 9.34 -0.54
CA ILE A 220 -14.60 7.89 -0.42
C ILE A 220 -15.69 7.37 0.53
N ASN A 221 -16.67 6.62 0.03
CA ASN A 221 -17.81 6.11 0.80
C ASN A 221 -18.26 4.72 0.34
N ASP A 222 -19.12 4.07 1.14
CA ASP A 222 -19.60 2.71 0.90
C ASP A 222 -20.55 2.59 -0.32
N ASN A 223 -21.25 3.67 -0.66
CA ASN A 223 -22.00 3.83 -1.91
C ASN A 223 -21.12 3.74 -3.18
N GLY A 224 -19.80 3.60 -3.05
CA GLY A 224 -18.92 3.25 -4.16
C GLY A 224 -19.32 1.96 -4.90
N ILE A 225 -20.14 1.08 -4.30
CA ILE A 225 -20.71 -0.09 -4.98
C ILE A 225 -21.68 0.33 -6.10
N ASP A 226 -22.49 1.38 -5.93
CA ASP A 226 -23.39 1.89 -6.97
C ASP A 226 -22.63 2.37 -8.23
N LEU A 227 -21.39 2.83 -8.05
CA LEU A 227 -20.51 3.20 -9.16
C LEU A 227 -20.12 2.00 -10.03
N ILE A 228 -20.03 0.79 -9.45
CA ILE A 228 -19.62 -0.44 -10.13
C ILE A 228 -20.65 -0.81 -11.21
N HIS A 229 -21.94 -0.77 -10.87
CA HIS A 229 -23.03 -1.11 -11.78
C HIS A 229 -23.24 -0.09 -12.93
N SER A 230 -22.65 1.10 -12.83
CA SER A 230 -22.83 2.18 -13.82
C SER A 230 -21.84 2.18 -14.99
N VAL A 231 -20.85 1.27 -15.02
CA VAL A 231 -19.81 1.22 -16.06
C VAL A 231 -20.19 0.20 -17.15
N PRO A 232 -20.40 0.60 -18.41
CA PRO A 232 -20.76 -0.34 -19.48
C PRO A 232 -19.68 -1.40 -19.73
N GLU A 233 -20.10 -2.67 -19.81
CA GLU A 233 -19.18 -3.79 -19.97
C GLU A 233 -18.80 -4.04 -21.43
N THR A 234 -17.85 -3.25 -21.94
CA THR A 234 -17.32 -3.42 -23.30
C THR A 234 -16.45 -4.67 -23.41
N GLN A 235 -17.06 -5.78 -23.86
CA GLN A 235 -16.48 -7.08 -24.27
C GLN A 235 -15.08 -7.41 -23.74
N ALA A 236 -15.04 -8.21 -22.68
CA ALA A 236 -13.80 -8.78 -22.15
C ALA A 236 -13.23 -9.85 -23.10
N SER A 237 -12.06 -9.59 -23.68
CA SER A 237 -11.18 -10.64 -24.21
C SER A 237 -10.60 -11.48 -23.06
N GLU A 238 -10.27 -12.75 -23.31
CA GLU A 238 -10.07 -13.81 -22.31
C GLU A 238 -8.79 -13.72 -21.45
N THR A 239 -8.27 -12.52 -21.18
CA THR A 239 -7.15 -12.27 -20.26
C THR A 239 -7.67 -11.73 -18.92
N SER A 240 -8.42 -12.54 -18.18
CA SER A 240 -8.97 -12.21 -16.86
C SER A 240 -7.89 -12.20 -15.77
N ASP A 241 -7.09 -11.12 -15.76
CA ASP A 241 -6.05 -10.82 -14.77
C ASP A 241 -6.63 -10.20 -13.46
N THR A 242 -7.94 -10.31 -13.26
CA THR A 242 -8.64 -9.98 -12.01
C THR A 242 -8.33 -11.02 -10.93
N PRO A 243 -8.23 -10.66 -9.63
CA PRO A 243 -7.93 -11.61 -8.58
C PRO A 243 -8.96 -12.74 -8.53
N LYS A 244 -8.52 -13.99 -8.58
CA LYS A 244 -9.42 -15.16 -8.69
C LYS A 244 -9.69 -15.72 -7.30
N SER A 245 -10.95 -15.66 -6.87
CA SER A 245 -11.43 -16.37 -5.69
C SER A 245 -11.81 -17.79 -6.10
N ILE A 246 -10.96 -18.76 -5.80
CA ILE A 246 -11.15 -20.18 -6.12
C ILE A 246 -11.58 -20.92 -4.85
N PRO A 247 -12.85 -21.40 -4.73
CA PRO A 247 -13.29 -22.18 -3.59
C PRO A 247 -12.48 -23.46 -3.45
N THR A 248 -12.10 -23.81 -2.22
CA THR A 248 -11.48 -25.09 -1.87
C THR A 248 -12.42 -25.87 -0.96
N PRO A 249 -12.82 -27.11 -1.33
CA PRO A 249 -13.54 -27.97 -0.40
C PRO A 249 -12.66 -28.32 0.79
N ALA A 250 -13.31 -28.74 1.89
CA ALA A 250 -12.60 -29.35 3.01
C ALA A 250 -11.87 -30.63 2.54
N THR A 251 -10.73 -30.90 3.15
CA THR A 251 -9.94 -32.13 2.97
C THR A 251 -9.87 -32.87 4.31
N GLU A 252 -9.22 -34.03 4.33
CA GLU A 252 -8.87 -34.75 5.57
C GLU A 252 -8.12 -33.87 6.58
N TRP A 253 -7.37 -32.87 6.11
CA TRP A 253 -6.45 -32.08 6.93
C TRP A 253 -6.80 -30.61 7.06
N ALA A 254 -7.50 -30.01 6.08
CA ALA A 254 -7.79 -28.58 6.01
C ALA A 254 -9.30 -28.30 5.90
N PRO A 255 -9.81 -27.23 6.52
CA PRO A 255 -11.22 -26.88 6.45
C PRO A 255 -11.59 -26.36 5.05
N LYS A 256 -12.90 -26.16 4.83
CA LYS A 256 -13.42 -25.43 3.68
C LYS A 256 -12.87 -24.00 3.68
N GLY A 257 -12.67 -23.44 2.49
CA GLY A 257 -12.12 -22.09 2.36
C GLY A 257 -12.01 -21.65 0.91
N ARG A 258 -11.15 -20.66 0.66
CA ARG A 258 -10.94 -20.06 -0.67
C ARG A 258 -9.50 -19.60 -0.86
N ILE A 259 -8.98 -19.84 -2.05
CA ILE A 259 -7.72 -19.25 -2.54
C ILE A 259 -8.06 -17.91 -3.19
N ILE A 260 -7.30 -16.88 -2.85
CA ILE A 260 -7.29 -15.58 -3.52
C ILE A 260 -5.97 -15.52 -4.29
N ASP A 261 -6.06 -15.70 -5.61
CA ASP A 261 -4.94 -15.59 -6.54
C ASP A 261 -4.89 -14.19 -7.16
N ASP A 262 -4.00 -13.34 -6.64
CA ASP A 262 -3.57 -12.07 -7.24
C ASP A 262 -2.08 -12.20 -7.67
N SER A 263 -1.79 -13.25 -8.46
CA SER A 263 -0.46 -13.58 -9.01
C SER A 263 0.16 -12.45 -9.83
N ALA A 264 -0.64 -11.63 -10.53
CA ALA A 264 -0.21 -10.40 -11.20
C ALA A 264 0.50 -9.41 -10.26
N ARG A 265 0.14 -9.42 -8.97
CA ARG A 265 0.78 -8.63 -7.90
C ARG A 265 1.67 -9.48 -6.98
N GLY A 266 1.89 -10.75 -7.32
CA GLY A 266 2.66 -11.70 -6.53
C GLY A 266 2.05 -12.00 -5.15
N THR A 267 0.72 -11.91 -5.04
CA THR A 267 -0.02 -12.11 -3.79
C THR A 267 -0.98 -13.29 -3.94
N ILE A 268 -0.59 -14.46 -3.45
CA ILE A 268 -1.45 -15.66 -3.44
C ILE A 268 -1.60 -16.12 -1.99
N PHE A 269 -2.84 -16.18 -1.51
CA PHE A 269 -3.13 -16.67 -0.17
C PHE A 269 -4.43 -17.47 -0.14
N TRP A 270 -4.57 -18.31 0.87
CA TRP A 270 -5.78 -19.06 1.19
C TRP A 270 -6.32 -18.59 2.54
N GLU A 271 -7.64 -18.66 2.70
CA GLU A 271 -8.33 -18.44 3.97
C GLU A 271 -9.35 -19.55 4.22
N ALA A 272 -9.45 -19.99 5.47
CA ALA A 272 -10.58 -20.78 5.94
C ALA A 272 -11.85 -19.92 5.92
N ASP A 273 -12.95 -20.51 5.43
CA ASP A 273 -14.28 -19.92 5.64
C ASP A 273 -14.58 -19.88 7.16
N PRO A 274 -15.46 -18.97 7.64
CA PRO A 274 -16.00 -19.07 8.99
C PRO A 274 -16.61 -20.46 9.22
N SER A 275 -16.40 -21.01 10.41
CA SER A 275 -17.06 -22.25 10.84
C SER A 275 -18.54 -21.98 11.10
N GLU A 276 -19.42 -22.93 10.75
CA GLU A 276 -20.87 -22.84 10.98
C GLU A 276 -21.21 -22.60 12.47
N ASP A 277 -20.31 -23.02 13.37
CA ASP A 277 -20.24 -22.68 14.80
C ASP A 277 -20.36 -21.16 15.11
N GLU A 278 -20.04 -20.26 14.16
CA GLU A 278 -20.14 -18.79 14.29
C GLU A 278 -21.42 -18.21 13.64
N GLU A 279 -22.21 -19.00 12.91
CA GLU A 279 -23.46 -18.55 12.25
C GLU A 279 -24.74 -18.98 13.01
N GLU A 280 -24.72 -20.07 13.78
CA GLU A 280 -25.91 -20.59 14.48
C GLU A 280 -26.49 -19.65 15.56
N GLU A 281 -25.68 -18.78 16.19
CA GLU A 281 -26.16 -17.91 17.28
C GLU A 281 -27.13 -16.80 16.83
N ASN A 282 -27.35 -16.55 15.53
CA ASN A 282 -27.95 -15.27 15.10
C ASN A 282 -28.90 -15.25 13.89
N LYS A 283 -29.53 -16.37 13.49
CA LYS A 283 -30.63 -16.36 12.49
C LYS A 283 -31.74 -17.38 12.75
N PRO A 284 -33.03 -16.96 12.74
CA PRO A 284 -34.16 -17.89 12.66
C PRO A 284 -34.44 -18.29 11.19
N ASP A 285 -34.51 -19.60 10.98
CA ASP A 285 -35.22 -20.37 9.93
C ASP A 285 -35.19 -19.90 8.44
N GLY A 286 -34.71 -20.80 7.57
CA GLY A 286 -35.64 -21.33 6.57
C GLY A 286 -35.75 -20.70 5.18
N SER A 287 -34.69 -20.17 4.56
CA SER A 287 -34.69 -20.03 3.09
C SER A 287 -33.31 -20.14 2.43
N VAL A 288 -33.17 -21.10 1.51
CA VAL A 288 -31.98 -21.25 0.67
C VAL A 288 -32.14 -20.40 -0.59
N GLN A 289 -31.33 -19.35 -0.71
CA GLN A 289 -31.18 -18.57 -1.93
C GLN A 289 -29.71 -18.62 -2.41
N PRO A 290 -29.43 -18.39 -3.71
CA PRO A 290 -28.05 -18.28 -4.19
C PRO A 290 -27.33 -17.12 -3.49
N VAL A 291 -26.19 -17.39 -2.88
CA VAL A 291 -25.40 -16.36 -2.17
C VAL A 291 -24.63 -15.46 -3.13
N GLU A 292 -25.30 -14.42 -3.62
CA GLU A 292 -24.63 -13.23 -4.18
C GLU A 292 -23.79 -12.58 -3.06
N LEU A 293 -22.48 -12.47 -3.29
CA LEU A 293 -21.48 -12.36 -2.21
C LEU A 293 -21.03 -10.92 -1.94
N ASP A 294 -21.98 -10.02 -1.71
CA ASP A 294 -21.77 -8.66 -1.18
C ASP A 294 -22.76 -8.36 -0.03
N GLY A 295 -22.62 -9.12 1.07
CA GLY A 295 -23.39 -8.90 2.30
C GLY A 295 -22.73 -7.85 3.21
N PRO A 296 -23.48 -6.90 3.82
CA PRO A 296 -22.93 -5.68 4.43
C PRO A 296 -22.06 -5.89 5.69
N ASN A 297 -21.92 -7.13 6.19
CA ASN A 297 -21.09 -7.46 7.34
C ASN A 297 -19.78 -8.18 6.99
N THR A 298 -19.47 -8.46 5.72
CA THR A 298 -18.10 -8.93 5.39
C THR A 298 -17.10 -7.77 5.51
N PRO A 299 -15.96 -7.93 6.19
CA PRO A 299 -15.00 -6.84 6.35
C PRO A 299 -14.34 -6.49 5.01
N GLN A 300 -14.86 -5.45 4.34
CA GLN A 300 -14.47 -4.95 3.02
C GLN A 300 -12.95 -4.82 2.91
N THR A 301 -12.30 -5.84 2.37
CA THR A 301 -10.83 -5.99 2.47
C THR A 301 -10.10 -5.28 1.32
N TRP A 302 -10.79 -4.34 0.69
CA TRP A 302 -10.48 -3.61 -0.52
C TRP A 302 -10.77 -2.14 -0.27
N GLY A 303 -10.05 -1.24 -0.93
CA GLY A 303 -10.34 0.19 -0.83
C GLY A 303 -11.74 0.51 -1.33
N LYS A 304 -12.46 1.39 -0.64
CA LYS A 304 -13.76 1.87 -1.12
C LYS A 304 -13.54 2.68 -2.41
N PRO A 305 -14.24 2.38 -3.52
CA PRO A 305 -13.99 3.05 -4.79
C PRO A 305 -14.60 4.46 -4.83
N PHE A 306 -13.88 5.40 -5.42
CA PHE A 306 -14.27 6.82 -5.52
C PHE A 306 -13.93 7.39 -6.90
N ARG A 307 -14.60 8.47 -7.30
CA ARG A 307 -14.39 9.12 -8.61
C ARG A 307 -13.18 10.05 -8.61
N ILE A 308 -12.45 10.05 -9.73
CA ILE A 308 -11.33 10.96 -10.01
C ILE A 308 -11.36 11.50 -11.44
N ASP A 309 -11.09 12.80 -11.59
CA ASP A 309 -10.94 13.48 -12.88
C ASP A 309 -9.46 13.40 -13.32
N TRP A 310 -9.12 12.59 -14.31
CA TRP A 310 -7.75 12.54 -14.85
C TRP A 310 -7.44 13.81 -15.65
N ILE A 311 -6.44 14.59 -15.20
CA ILE A 311 -6.06 15.88 -15.81
C ILE A 311 -4.81 15.73 -16.69
N SER A 312 -3.90 14.80 -16.37
CA SER A 312 -2.81 14.45 -17.26
C SER A 312 -2.39 13.00 -17.10
N THR A 313 -2.20 12.31 -18.21
CA THR A 313 -1.62 10.96 -18.31
C THR A 313 -0.19 10.98 -18.89
N ASN A 314 0.38 12.18 -19.06
CA ASN A 314 1.77 12.36 -19.50
C ASN A 314 2.72 11.67 -18.51
N ARG A 315 3.71 10.94 -19.02
CA ARG A 315 4.75 10.36 -18.16
C ARG A 315 5.73 11.42 -17.70
N LEU A 316 6.06 11.39 -16.40
CA LEU A 316 7.08 12.25 -15.80
C LEU A 316 8.18 11.39 -15.16
N PRO A 317 9.26 11.07 -15.92
CA PRO A 317 10.39 10.31 -15.40
C PRO A 317 11.05 10.97 -14.18
N PHE A 318 11.42 10.16 -13.18
CA PHE A 318 11.96 10.64 -11.91
C PHE A 318 13.30 11.40 -12.02
N TYR A 319 14.03 11.25 -13.13
CA TYR A 319 15.23 12.05 -13.38
C TYR A 319 14.90 13.53 -13.63
N ARG A 320 13.72 13.82 -14.22
CA ARG A 320 13.25 15.20 -14.46
C ARG A 320 12.93 15.91 -13.15
N THR A 321 12.46 15.18 -12.13
CA THR A 321 12.11 15.71 -10.80
C THR A 321 13.25 15.66 -9.78
N ARG A 322 14.50 15.42 -10.22
CA ARG A 322 15.68 15.40 -9.35
C ARG A 322 15.84 16.71 -8.59
N GLY A 323 16.19 16.66 -7.31
CA GLY A 323 16.33 17.84 -6.45
C GLY A 323 15.03 18.47 -5.96
N LEU A 324 13.85 18.13 -6.52
CA LEU A 324 12.58 18.51 -5.91
C LEU A 324 12.36 17.66 -4.64
N ARG A 325 12.16 18.33 -3.50
CA ARG A 325 12.04 17.70 -2.17
C ARG A 325 10.77 18.15 -1.47
N ASN A 326 10.20 17.29 -0.64
CA ASN A 326 9.02 17.59 0.17
C ASN A 326 9.42 17.79 1.66
N PRO A 327 9.32 19.01 2.22
CA PRO A 327 9.59 19.27 3.64
C PRO A 327 8.81 18.34 4.57
N TRP A 328 7.52 18.09 4.28
CA TRP A 328 6.61 17.28 5.09
C TRP A 328 6.98 15.78 5.10
N ASN A 329 7.89 15.34 4.22
CA ASN A 329 8.39 13.97 4.13
C ASN A 329 9.89 13.89 4.48
N ALA A 330 10.27 14.52 5.60
CA ALA A 330 11.65 14.64 6.09
C ALA A 330 12.63 15.23 5.04
N ASN A 331 12.17 16.21 4.26
CA ASN A 331 12.91 16.86 3.17
C ASN A 331 13.53 15.88 2.14
N ARG A 332 12.94 14.69 1.97
CA ARG A 332 13.34 13.70 0.97
C ARG A 332 12.92 14.15 -0.44
N GLU A 333 13.61 13.66 -1.47
CA GLU A 333 13.17 13.88 -2.86
C GLU A 333 11.75 13.34 -3.05
N VAL A 334 10.90 14.03 -3.81
CA VAL A 334 9.45 13.72 -3.89
C VAL A 334 9.18 12.29 -4.40
N LYS A 335 10.09 11.74 -5.22
CA LYS A 335 10.02 10.34 -5.69
C LYS A 335 10.18 9.29 -4.57
N ILE A 336 10.69 9.69 -3.40
CA ILE A 336 10.89 8.86 -2.21
C ILE A 336 9.67 9.00 -1.28
N ALA A 337 8.50 8.80 -1.88
CA ALA A 337 7.19 8.81 -1.23
C ALA A 337 6.67 7.38 -1.05
N ARG A 338 5.92 7.17 0.04
CA ARG A 338 5.04 6.00 0.19
C ARG A 338 3.69 6.30 -0.48
N ASP A 339 2.83 5.30 -0.54
CA ASP A 339 1.40 5.53 -0.80
C ASP A 339 0.83 6.52 0.24
N GLY A 340 -0.14 7.35 -0.16
CA GLY A 340 -0.76 8.36 0.71
C GLY A 340 0.14 9.51 1.18
N THR A 341 1.34 9.70 0.61
CA THR A 341 2.25 10.77 1.09
C THR A 341 1.76 12.15 0.65
N GLU A 342 1.31 12.97 1.60
CA GLU A 342 0.95 14.38 1.36
C GLU A 342 2.19 15.23 1.00
N LEU A 343 2.02 16.17 0.07
CA LEU A 343 3.05 17.11 -0.38
C LEU A 343 2.70 18.54 0.02
N GLU A 344 3.71 19.29 0.46
CA GLU A 344 3.62 20.74 0.65
C GLU A 344 3.08 21.42 -0.64
N PRO A 345 2.12 22.37 -0.57
CA PRO A 345 1.45 22.93 -1.74
C PRO A 345 2.36 23.52 -2.83
N GLY A 346 3.43 24.24 -2.46
CA GLY A 346 4.43 24.74 -3.41
C GLY A 346 5.16 23.61 -4.14
N VAL A 347 5.54 22.54 -3.43
CA VAL A 347 6.12 21.31 -3.99
C VAL A 347 5.13 20.56 -4.87
N GLY A 348 3.87 20.44 -4.46
CA GLY A 348 2.78 19.81 -5.24
C GLY A 348 2.50 20.54 -6.55
N LYS A 349 2.27 21.87 -6.49
CA LYS A 349 2.15 22.75 -7.65
C LYS A 349 3.35 22.62 -8.60
N ARG A 350 4.57 22.65 -8.04
CA ARG A 350 5.80 22.53 -8.83
C ARG A 350 5.96 21.16 -9.48
N LEU A 351 5.51 20.08 -8.86
CA LEU A 351 5.47 18.75 -9.46
C LEU A 351 4.47 18.69 -10.63
N ILE A 352 3.25 19.19 -10.45
CA ILE A 352 2.22 19.24 -11.51
C ILE A 352 2.72 20.03 -12.73
N GLN A 353 3.34 21.20 -12.53
CA GLN A 353 3.92 21.98 -13.62
C GLN A 353 4.96 21.21 -14.46
N MET A 354 5.60 20.16 -13.92
CA MET A 354 6.63 19.40 -14.63
C MET A 354 6.05 18.36 -15.60
N PHE A 355 4.76 17.99 -15.48
CA PHE A 355 4.03 17.18 -16.47
C PHE A 355 3.72 17.97 -17.76
N HIS A 356 3.49 19.29 -17.63
CA HIS A 356 3.15 20.18 -18.74
C HIS A 356 4.36 20.75 -19.47
N ARG A 357 5.51 20.79 -18.81
CA ARG A 357 6.79 21.08 -19.45
C ARG A 357 7.16 19.90 -20.34
N LEU A 358 6.89 20.02 -21.64
CA LEU A 358 7.46 19.12 -22.65
C LEU A 358 8.99 19.11 -22.48
N GLY A 359 9.55 17.93 -22.21
CA GLY A 359 10.99 17.74 -22.36
C GLY A 359 11.33 17.58 -23.84
N PRO A 360 12.60 17.76 -24.25
CA PRO A 360 13.03 17.17 -25.50
C PRO A 360 12.70 15.67 -25.44
N GLN A 361 12.05 15.13 -26.49
CA GLN A 361 11.89 13.69 -26.58
C GLN A 361 13.26 13.03 -26.49
N ALA A 362 13.34 11.86 -25.86
CA ALA A 362 14.58 11.10 -25.83
C ALA A 362 14.94 10.74 -27.27
N ALA A 363 15.91 11.46 -27.85
CA ALA A 363 16.48 11.11 -29.14
C ALA A 363 16.93 9.65 -29.08
N GLY A 364 16.60 8.88 -30.12
CA GLY A 364 17.04 7.50 -30.22
C GLY A 364 18.56 7.38 -30.08
N PRO A 365 19.09 6.19 -29.75
CA PRO A 365 20.53 5.99 -29.64
C PRO A 365 21.21 6.52 -30.91
N PRO A 366 22.27 7.35 -30.78
CA PRO A 366 22.87 8.03 -31.93
C PRO A 366 23.31 6.98 -32.94
N ALA A 367 22.89 7.15 -34.20
CA ALA A 367 23.19 6.21 -35.27
C ALA A 367 24.72 6.08 -35.42
N ILE A 368 25.25 4.94 -34.98
CA ILE A 368 26.68 4.65 -35.05
C ILE A 368 27.05 4.57 -36.54
N PRO A 369 27.99 5.40 -37.04
CA PRO A 369 28.42 5.30 -38.42
C PRO A 369 29.03 3.92 -38.67
N LEU A 370 28.53 3.19 -39.68
CA LEU A 370 29.17 1.94 -40.10
C LEU A 370 30.56 2.26 -40.64
N MET A 371 31.60 1.85 -39.89
CA MET A 371 32.94 1.75 -40.45
C MET A 371 32.97 0.58 -41.46
N PRO A 372 33.56 0.77 -42.66
CA PRO A 372 33.67 -0.30 -43.64
C PRO A 372 34.66 -1.37 -43.15
N MET A 373 34.27 -2.65 -43.27
CA MET A 373 35.14 -3.77 -42.93
C MET A 373 36.31 -3.89 -43.93
N PRO A 374 37.58 -3.96 -43.47
CA PRO A 374 38.72 -4.16 -44.35
C PRO A 374 38.88 -5.66 -44.68
N GLY A 375 38.42 -6.11 -45.86
CA GLY A 375 38.49 -7.54 -46.16
C GLY A 375 37.90 -8.06 -47.48
N GLN A 376 38.20 -7.44 -48.64
CA GLN A 376 38.07 -8.14 -49.93
C GLN A 376 39.26 -7.80 -50.84
N MET A 377 39.90 -8.83 -51.40
CA MET A 377 41.06 -8.69 -52.28
C MET A 377 40.63 -8.26 -53.68
N ALA A 378 41.26 -7.21 -54.22
CA ALA A 378 41.13 -6.86 -55.62
C ALA A 378 41.95 -7.82 -56.49
N GLY A 379 41.27 -8.75 -57.17
CA GLY A 379 41.87 -9.52 -58.26
C GLY A 379 42.06 -8.62 -59.50
N PRO A 380 43.18 -8.72 -60.24
CA PRO A 380 43.41 -7.90 -61.42
C PRO A 380 42.58 -8.40 -62.60
N GLN A 381 41.79 -7.51 -63.22
CA GLN A 381 41.08 -7.82 -64.47
C GLN A 381 41.53 -6.87 -65.58
N MET A 382 41.95 -7.45 -66.71
CA MET A 382 42.54 -6.71 -67.83
C MET A 382 41.51 -5.91 -68.62
N ARG A 383 41.97 -4.80 -69.22
CA ARG A 383 41.22 -4.08 -70.26
C ARG A 383 41.29 -4.83 -71.59
N PRO A 384 40.17 -4.99 -72.32
CA PRO A 384 40.17 -4.99 -73.79
C PRO A 384 40.44 -3.57 -74.33
N PHE A 385 40.71 -3.48 -75.63
CA PHE A 385 40.94 -2.22 -76.36
C PHE A 385 39.64 -1.55 -76.80
#